data_AF-A0A101G4S3-F1
#
_entry.id   AF-A0A101G4S3-F1
#
_cell.length_a   1.000
_cell.length_b   1.000
_cell.length_c   1.000
_cell.angle_alpha   90.00
_cell.angle_beta   90.00
_cell.angle_gamma   90.00
#
_symmetry.space_group_name_H-M   'P 1'
#
loop_
_entity.id
_entity.type
_entity.pdbx_description
1 polymer ?
#
loop_
_entity_poly.entity_id
_entity_poly.type
_entity_poly.pdbx_seq_one_letter_code
_entity_poly.pdbx_strand_id
1 'polypeptide(L)'
;MNNAIFLHPRYRATWSGQIDVLAGILQPLLEGPGGKKIKINKPPIIWDAMALQDAIDFSIYGIRTTIDTIRFQARPKNVGGPIDVLVITPDKSIWIQKKELKGE
;
A
#
# COMPACT_ATOMS: atom_id res chain seq x y z
N MET A 1 9.78 9.52 -3.32
CA MET A 1 8.38 9.90 -3.01
C MET A 1 7.56 8.63 -3.04
N ASN A 2 6.86 8.30 -1.96
CA ASN A 2 6.02 7.10 -1.87
C ASN A 2 4.59 7.54 -2.11
N ASN A 3 4.13 7.42 -3.35
CA ASN A 3 2.81 7.89 -3.75
C ASN A 3 1.94 6.67 -4.02
N ALA A 4 0.85 6.50 -3.26
CA ALA A 4 -0.28 5.69 -3.68
C ALA A 4 -1.24 6.61 -4.45
N ILE A 5 -1.57 6.23 -5.69
CA ILE A 5 -2.52 6.98 -6.51
C ILE A 5 -3.71 6.06 -6.79
N PHE A 6 -4.92 6.56 -6.48
CA PHE A 6 -6.16 5.91 -6.86
C PHE A 6 -6.74 6.58 -8.09
N LEU A 7 -7.13 5.79 -9.10
CA LEU A 7 -7.81 6.25 -10.31
C LEU A 7 -9.11 5.44 -10.48
N HIS A 8 -10.25 6.10 -10.75
CA HIS A 8 -11.59 5.46 -10.78
C HIS A 8 -12.23 5.51 -12.19
N PRO A 9 -12.97 4.45 -12.58
CA PRO A 9 -14.42 4.40 -12.34
C PRO A 9 -14.95 3.13 -11.62
N ARG A 10 -14.08 2.18 -11.24
CA ARG A 10 -14.28 1.12 -10.22
C ARG A 10 -12.93 0.96 -9.48
N TYR A 11 -12.87 1.17 -8.17
CA TYR A 11 -11.68 1.63 -7.43
C TYR A 11 -10.40 0.78 -7.67
N ARG A 12 -9.36 1.39 -8.24
CA ARG A 12 -8.03 0.77 -8.39
C ARG A 12 -6.99 1.54 -7.60
N ALA A 13 -6.15 0.82 -6.86
CA ALA A 13 -4.95 1.32 -6.21
C ALA A 13 -3.73 1.02 -7.08
N THR A 14 -2.88 2.01 -7.37
CA THR A 14 -1.55 1.76 -7.93
C THR A 14 -0.50 2.02 -6.87
N TRP A 15 0.36 1.01 -6.65
CA TRP A 15 1.51 1.11 -5.77
C TRP A 15 2.78 1.35 -6.59
N SER A 16 3.53 2.38 -6.24
CA SER A 16 4.88 2.60 -6.77
C SER A 16 5.87 2.61 -5.60
N GLY A 17 6.95 1.85 -5.71
CA GLY A 17 7.99 1.72 -4.67
C GLY A 17 8.24 0.27 -4.23
N GLN A 18 8.53 0.07 -2.94
CA GLN A 18 8.77 -1.27 -2.38
C GLN A 18 7.46 -2.04 -2.20
N ILE A 19 7.25 -3.02 -3.09
CA ILE A 19 6.05 -3.85 -3.15
C ILE A 19 6.20 -5.19 -2.42
N ASP A 20 7.42 -5.58 -2.06
CA ASP A 20 7.72 -6.89 -1.50
C ASP A 20 7.10 -7.09 -0.10
N VAL A 21 7.10 -6.05 0.73
CA VAL A 21 6.43 -6.08 2.04
C VAL A 21 4.92 -6.28 1.88
N LEU A 22 4.29 -5.48 1.01
CA LEU A 22 2.85 -5.59 0.76
C LEU A 22 2.50 -6.93 0.11
N ALA A 23 3.31 -7.41 -0.83
CA ALA A 23 3.15 -8.72 -1.45
C ALA A 23 3.22 -9.86 -0.42
N GLY A 24 4.12 -9.77 0.57
CA GLY A 24 4.19 -10.72 1.68
C GLY A 24 2.94 -10.73 2.56
N ILE A 25 2.28 -9.58 2.74
CA ILE A 25 1.02 -9.49 3.49
C ILE A 25 -0.14 -10.11 2.71
N LEU A 26 -0.24 -9.76 1.41
CA LEU A 26 -1.33 -10.19 0.53
C LEU A 26 -1.22 -11.67 0.13
N GLN A 27 0.00 -12.14 -0.12
CA GLN A 27 0.29 -13.48 -0.60
C GLN A 27 1.49 -14.06 0.16
N PRO A 28 1.34 -14.37 1.45
CA PRO A 28 2.40 -14.98 2.23
C PRO A 28 2.76 -16.35 1.65
N LEU A 29 4.04 -16.53 1.38
CA LEU A 29 4.64 -17.79 0.93
C LEU A 29 5.44 -18.36 2.10
N LEU A 30 5.16 -19.62 2.46
CA LEU A 30 5.99 -20.38 3.38
C LEU A 30 6.96 -21.25 2.59
N GLU A 31 8.15 -21.43 3.12
CA GLU A 31 9.06 -22.46 2.62
C GLU A 31 8.66 -23.80 3.26
N GLY A 32 8.19 -24.72 2.42
CA GLY A 32 7.93 -26.10 2.77
C GLY A 32 9.19 -26.97 2.68
N PRO A 33 9.09 -28.24 3.08
CA PRO A 33 10.19 -29.21 2.97
C PRO A 33 10.78 -29.25 1.56
N GLY A 34 12.11 -29.17 1.45
CA GLY A 34 12.82 -29.17 0.17
C GLY A 34 12.75 -27.85 -0.61
N GLY A 35 12.45 -26.72 0.04
CA GLY A 35 12.43 -25.39 -0.59
C GLY A 35 11.18 -25.09 -1.43
N LYS A 36 10.15 -25.95 -1.33
CA LYS A 36 8.89 -25.76 -2.06
C LYS A 36 8.09 -24.62 -1.44
N LYS A 37 7.73 -23.59 -2.21
CA LYS A 37 6.89 -22.50 -1.73
C LYS A 37 5.43 -22.97 -1.57
N ILE A 38 4.91 -22.91 -0.34
CA ILE A 38 3.53 -23.22 0.01
C ILE A 38 2.79 -21.90 0.19
N LYS A 39 1.72 -21.68 -0.59
CA LYS A 39 0.82 -20.52 -0.39
C LYS A 39 -0.06 -20.77 0.83
N ILE A 40 -0.10 -19.81 1.75
CA ILE A 40 -1.09 -19.84 2.83
C ILE A 40 -2.42 -19.34 2.26
N ASN A 41 -3.50 -20.06 2.51
CA ASN A 41 -4.83 -19.60 2.13
C ASN A 41 -5.27 -18.48 3.08
N LYS A 42 -5.52 -17.28 2.54
CA LYS A 42 -6.13 -16.16 3.25
C LYS A 42 -7.45 -15.81 2.59
N PRO A 43 -8.45 -15.32 3.35
CA PRO A 43 -9.63 -14.71 2.76
C PRO A 43 -9.21 -13.63 1.75
N PRO A 44 -9.79 -13.61 0.53
CA PRO A 44 -9.43 -12.64 -0.48
C PRO A 44 -9.92 -11.25 -0.08
N ILE A 45 -9.18 -10.21 -0.49
CA ILE A 45 -9.67 -8.83 -0.42
C ILE A 45 -10.64 -8.61 -1.57
N ILE A 46 -11.85 -8.16 -1.26
CA ILE A 46 -12.89 -7.87 -2.27
C ILE A 46 -12.70 -6.43 -2.76
N TRP A 47 -11.83 -6.27 -3.75
CA TRP A 47 -11.47 -4.95 -4.29
C TRP A 47 -12.64 -4.22 -4.96
N ASP A 48 -13.45 -4.96 -5.73
CA ASP A 48 -14.51 -4.37 -6.56
C ASP A 48 -15.69 -3.81 -5.74
N ALA A 49 -15.86 -4.28 -4.49
CA ALA A 49 -16.92 -3.83 -3.58
C ALA A 49 -16.38 -2.99 -2.42
N MET A 50 -15.10 -2.63 -2.44
CA MET A 50 -14.47 -1.85 -1.39
C MET A 50 -15.02 -0.42 -1.38
N ALA A 51 -15.50 0.05 -0.22
CA ALA A 51 -15.94 1.43 -0.08
C ALA A 51 -14.75 2.38 -0.23
N LEU A 52 -15.01 3.64 -0.62
CA LEU A 52 -13.94 4.63 -0.80
C LEU A 52 -13.13 4.84 0.48
N GLN A 53 -13.78 4.86 1.65
CA GLN A 53 -13.08 5.00 2.93
C GLN A 53 -12.19 3.79 3.22
N ASP A 54 -12.68 2.57 2.99
CA ASP A 54 -11.87 1.35 3.16
C ASP A 54 -10.66 1.34 2.21
N ALA A 55 -10.80 1.87 0.99
CA ALA A 55 -9.71 1.99 0.04
C ALA A 55 -8.65 3.00 0.53
N ILE A 56 -9.07 4.13 1.10
CA ILE A 56 -8.17 5.11 1.74
C ILE A 56 -7.43 4.45 2.90
N ASP A 57 -8.16 3.80 3.80
CA ASP A 57 -7.60 3.19 5.01
C ASP A 57 -6.64 2.05 4.67
N PHE A 58 -7.00 1.21 3.70
CA PHE A 58 -6.13 0.14 3.19
C PHE A 58 -4.80 0.68 2.64
N SER A 59 -4.83 1.85 1.99
CA SER A 59 -3.63 2.49 1.43
C SER A 59 -2.70 3.00 2.49
N ILE A 60 -3.26 3.67 3.49
CA ILE A 60 -2.52 4.15 4.66
C ILE A 60 -1.92 2.95 5.39
N TYR A 61 -2.71 1.90 5.61
CA TYR A 61 -2.27 0.65 6.21
C TYR A 61 -1.05 0.08 5.47
N GLY A 62 -1.14 -0.14 4.15
CA GLY A 62 -0.04 -0.75 3.41
C GLY A 62 1.26 0.07 3.43
N ILE A 63 1.16 1.41 3.35
CA ILE A 63 2.35 2.28 3.35
C ILE A 63 2.94 2.29 4.75
N ARG A 64 2.10 2.45 5.78
CA ARG A 64 2.51 2.41 7.19
C ARG A 64 3.21 1.11 7.53
N THR A 65 2.61 -0.03 7.18
CA THR A 65 3.23 -1.34 7.41
C THR A 65 4.54 -1.49 6.65
N THR A 66 4.66 -0.94 5.44
CA THR A 66 5.92 -0.94 4.69
C THR A 66 7.00 -0.12 5.40
N ILE A 67 6.68 1.09 5.87
CA ILE A 67 7.58 1.94 6.66
C ILE A 67 8.05 1.20 7.91
N ASP A 68 7.11 0.65 8.67
CA ASP A 68 7.38 0.00 9.95
C ASP A 68 8.18 -1.29 9.76
N THR A 69 7.85 -2.10 8.75
CA THR A 69 8.59 -3.33 8.43
C THR A 69 10.02 -3.03 8.01
N ILE A 70 10.20 -2.12 7.04
CA ILE A 70 11.53 -1.80 6.51
C ILE A 70 12.40 -1.20 7.60
N ARG A 71 11.87 -0.45 8.57
CA ARG A 71 12.61 0.11 9.71
C ARG A 71 13.43 -0.94 10.47
N PHE A 72 12.94 -2.18 10.58
CA PHE A 72 13.62 -3.26 11.30
C PHE A 72 14.48 -4.18 10.44
N GLN A 73 14.43 -4.06 9.10
CA GLN A 73 15.19 -4.92 8.19
C GLN A 73 16.60 -4.38 7.89
N ALA A 74 17.61 -5.22 7.74
CA ALA A 74 18.97 -4.81 7.33
C ALA A 74 19.04 -4.50 5.82
N ARG A 75 18.36 -3.44 5.39
CA ARG A 75 18.26 -2.99 3.99
C ARG A 75 18.16 -1.46 3.90
N PRO A 76 18.38 -0.84 2.72
CA PRO A 76 18.22 0.60 2.53
C PRO A 76 16.80 1.08 2.91
N LYS A 77 16.72 2.14 3.73
CA LYS A 77 15.45 2.72 4.21
C LYS A 77 14.93 3.74 3.20
N ASN A 78 14.35 3.25 2.11
CA ASN A 78 13.85 4.08 1.01
C ASN A 78 12.35 4.42 1.13
N VAL A 79 11.61 3.80 2.06
CA VAL A 79 10.22 4.11 2.37
C VAL A 79 10.10 4.74 3.75
N GLY A 80 9.50 5.93 3.85
CA GLY A 80 9.40 6.68 5.09
C GLY A 80 8.66 8.02 4.94
N GLY A 81 8.48 8.70 6.07
CA GLY A 81 7.87 10.03 6.17
C GLY A 81 6.35 10.04 6.34
N PRO A 82 5.73 11.23 6.34
CA PRO A 82 4.28 11.37 6.29
C PRO A 82 3.70 10.70 5.05
N ILE A 83 2.50 10.13 5.20
CA ILE A 83 1.77 9.49 4.11
C ILE A 83 0.85 10.55 3.50
N ASP A 84 0.97 10.78 2.20
CA ASP A 84 0.07 11.66 1.46
C ASP A 84 -0.94 10.81 0.68
N VAL A 85 -2.21 11.20 0.73
CA VAL A 85 -3.33 10.50 0.09
C VAL A 85 -4.12 11.48 -0.78
N LEU A 86 -4.11 11.21 -2.08
CA LEU A 86 -4.93 11.89 -3.08
C LEU A 86 -5.99 10.92 -3.60
N VAL A 87 -7.25 11.31 -3.49
CA VAL A 87 -8.38 10.60 -4.09
C VAL A 87 -8.72 11.26 -5.41
N ILE A 88 -8.79 10.46 -6.48
CA ILE A 88 -9.22 10.92 -7.80
C ILE A 88 -10.49 10.16 -8.18
N THR A 89 -11.57 10.89 -8.35
CA THR A 89 -12.84 10.43 -8.93
C THR A 89 -12.98 11.00 -10.35
N PRO A 90 -13.94 10.52 -11.16
CA PRO A 90 -14.17 11.09 -12.49
C PRO A 90 -14.45 12.59 -12.46
N ASP A 91 -15.09 13.08 -11.39
CA ASP A 91 -15.51 14.48 -11.27
C ASP A 91 -14.46 15.39 -10.62
N LYS A 92 -13.61 14.84 -9.74
CA LYS A 92 -12.71 15.66 -8.91
C LYS A 92 -11.51 14.91 -8.34
N SER A 93 -10.51 15.70 -7.95
CA SER A 93 -9.35 15.23 -7.18
C SER A 93 -9.33 15.93 -5.82
N ILE A 94 -9.28 15.16 -4.74
CA ILE A 94 -9.29 15.67 -3.36
C ILE A 94 -8.11 15.10 -2.59
N TRP A 95 -7.32 15.98 -1.98
CA TRP A 95 -6.32 15.59 -0.98
C TRP A 95 -7.05 15.23 0.32
N ILE A 96 -6.95 13.97 0.72
CA ILE A 96 -7.46 13.49 2.01
C ILE A 96 -6.41 13.70 3.09
N GLN A 97 -5.14 13.48 2.74
CA GLN A 97 -4.00 13.74 3.60
C GLN A 97 -2.87 14.31 2.73
N LYS A 98 -2.33 15.47 3.10
CA LYS A 98 -1.21 16.06 2.38
C LYS A 98 -0.33 16.81 3.36
N LYS A 99 0.95 16.45 3.43
CA LYS A 99 1.93 17.24 4.17
C LYS A 99 2.11 18.59 3.49
N GLU A 100 2.19 19.64 4.30
CA GLU A 100 2.63 20.93 3.81
C GLU A 100 4.15 20.89 3.60
N LEU A 101 4.56 21.16 2.37
CA LEU A 101 5.97 21.36 2.05
C LEU A 101 6.26 22.86 2.13
N LYS A 102 7.27 23.23 2.90
CA LYS A 102 7.82 24.59 2.95
C LYS A 102 9.23 24.54 2.39
N GLY A 103 9.52 25.38 1.40
CA GLY A 103 10.88 25.66 0.94
C GLY A 103 11.49 26.79 1.76
N GLU A 104 12.82 26.97 1.62
CA GLU A 104 13.51 28.18 2.09
C GLU A 104 13.11 29.41 1.26
#